data_AF-A0A6C0LDQ9-F1
#
_entry.id   AF-A0A6C0LDQ9-F1
#
_cell.length_a   1.000
_cell.length_b   1.000
_cell.length_c   1.000
_cell.angle_alpha   90.00
_cell.angle_beta   90.00
_cell.angle_gamma   90.00
#
_symmetry.space_group_name_H-M   'P 1'
#
loop_
_entity.id
_entity.type
_entity.pdbx_description
1 polymer ?
#
loop_
_entity_poly.entity_id
_entity_poly.type
_entity_poly.pdbx_seq_one_letter_code
_entity_poly.pdbx_strand_id
1 'polypeptide(L)'
;MYECVMSENIHESIYDFCESIYDNMCYCEANFNSKHLLVVEDLIHFIDDRMNRISTYDMNNMLVWYGYDNAVKKYDEYYLLSNIDIRNFSKSLLSFLVLLSFNVVQRHPHPQQ
;
A
#
# COMPACT_ATOMS: atom_id res chain seq x y z
N MET A 1 -13.47 7.29 -14.78
CA MET A 1 -13.23 7.55 -13.34
C MET A 1 -12.13 6.61 -12.90
N TYR A 2 -11.18 7.04 -12.08
CA TYR A 2 -10.16 6.16 -11.51
C TYR A 2 -10.60 5.70 -10.14
N GLU A 3 -10.25 4.46 -9.80
CA GLU A 3 -10.55 3.85 -8.52
C GLU A 3 -9.31 3.09 -8.02
N CYS A 4 -8.97 3.28 -6.75
CA CYS A 4 -8.06 2.45 -6.00
C CYS A 4 -8.76 1.14 -5.63
N VAL A 5 -8.14 0.00 -5.89
CA VAL A 5 -8.63 -1.33 -5.52
C VAL A 5 -7.50 -2.15 -4.91
N MET A 6 -7.83 -3.06 -4.00
CA MET A 6 -6.85 -4.02 -3.48
C MET A 6 -6.45 -5.03 -4.56
N SER A 7 -5.18 -5.40 -4.57
CA SER A 7 -4.66 -6.48 -5.43
C SER A 7 -5.25 -7.83 -5.03
N GLU A 8 -5.43 -8.73 -5.99
CA GLU A 8 -5.98 -10.07 -5.73
C GLU A 8 -5.02 -10.94 -4.90
N ASN A 9 -3.71 -10.72 -5.05
CA ASN A 9 -2.67 -11.55 -4.44
C ASN A 9 -1.83 -10.72 -3.46
N ILE A 10 -2.38 -10.50 -2.27
CA ILE A 10 -1.70 -9.82 -1.17
C ILE A 10 -1.18 -10.88 -0.19
N HIS A 11 0.05 -10.71 0.30
CA HIS A 11 0.62 -11.62 1.28
C HIS A 11 -0.16 -11.54 2.60
N GLU A 12 -0.49 -12.69 3.19
CA GLU A 12 -1.34 -12.80 4.39
C GLU A 12 -0.84 -11.91 5.54
N SER A 13 0.48 -11.83 5.75
CA SER A 13 1.08 -11.04 6.83
C SER A 13 0.82 -9.52 6.75
N ILE A 14 0.37 -9.01 5.60
CA ILE A 14 0.04 -7.59 5.41
C ILE A 14 -1.41 -7.37 4.95
N TYR A 15 -2.20 -8.45 4.78
CA TYR A 15 -3.55 -8.37 4.23
C TYR A 15 -4.47 -7.49 5.09
N ASP A 16 -4.62 -7.82 6.39
CA ASP A 16 -5.48 -7.07 7.32
C ASP A 16 -5.07 -5.60 7.42
N PHE A 17 -3.77 -5.33 7.27
CA PHE A 17 -3.24 -3.98 7.27
C PHE A 17 -3.66 -3.21 6.01
N CYS A 18 -3.61 -3.85 4.84
CA CYS A 18 -4.08 -3.28 3.58
C CYS A 18 -5.61 -3.08 3.59
N GLU A 19 -6.36 -4.06 4.08
CA GLU A 19 -7.82 -3.97 4.22
C GLU A 19 -8.22 -2.79 5.11
N SER A 20 -7.58 -2.63 6.27
CA SER A 20 -7.79 -1.49 7.15
C SER A 20 -7.53 -0.13 6.48
N ILE A 21 -6.55 -0.04 5.57
CA ILE A 21 -6.30 1.17 4.78
C ILE A 21 -7.41 1.39 3.76
N TYR A 22 -7.77 0.34 3.02
CA TYR A 22 -8.80 0.38 1.99
C TYR A 22 -10.17 0.79 2.54
N ASP A 23 -10.57 0.22 3.66
CA ASP A 23 -11.81 0.53 4.35
C ASP A 23 -11.88 1.99 4.76
N ASN A 24 -10.77 2.54 5.26
CA ASN A 24 -10.69 3.96 5.61
C ASN A 24 -10.77 4.87 4.38
N MET A 25 -10.15 4.48 3.26
CA MET A 25 -10.29 5.23 2.00
C MET A 25 -11.74 5.22 1.50
N CYS A 26 -12.40 4.06 1.55
CA CYS A 26 -13.81 3.92 1.14
C CYS A 26 -14.74 4.73 2.05
N TYR A 27 -14.53 4.68 3.36
CA TYR A 27 -15.29 5.47 4.34
C TYR A 27 -15.18 6.98 4.08
N CYS A 28 -14.01 7.44 3.66
CA CYS A 28 -13.75 8.84 3.32
C CYS A 28 -14.10 9.22 1.88
N GLU A 29 -14.64 8.29 1.08
CA GLU A 29 -14.87 8.47 -0.38
C GLU A 29 -13.61 8.90 -1.16
N ALA A 30 -12.43 8.54 -0.65
CA ALA A 30 -11.12 8.86 -1.24
C ALA A 30 -10.58 7.73 -2.13
N ASN A 31 -11.32 6.61 -2.26
CA ASN A 31 -10.92 5.49 -3.09
C ASN A 31 -11.17 5.73 -4.59
N PHE A 32 -11.81 6.82 -5.00
CA PHE A 32 -12.00 7.16 -6.42
C PHE A 32 -11.78 8.64 -6.72
N ASN A 33 -11.35 8.94 -7.94
CA ASN A 33 -11.23 10.32 -8.41
C ASN A 33 -11.35 10.41 -9.94
N SER A 34 -11.66 11.59 -10.45
CA SER A 34 -11.57 11.91 -11.87
C SER A 34 -10.13 11.85 -12.41
N LYS A 35 -9.12 12.09 -11.55
CA LYS A 35 -7.70 12.11 -11.91
C LYS A 35 -6.95 10.97 -11.23
N HIS A 36 -6.25 10.16 -12.02
CA HIS A 36 -5.40 9.06 -11.52
C HIS A 36 -4.44 9.51 -10.43
N LEU A 37 -3.74 10.63 -10.65
CA LEU A 37 -2.73 11.14 -9.72
C LEU A 37 -3.32 11.43 -8.33
N LEU A 38 -4.54 11.98 -8.25
CA LEU A 38 -5.17 12.29 -6.97
C LEU A 38 -5.48 11.01 -6.18
N VAL A 39 -5.93 9.94 -6.84
CA VAL A 39 -6.16 8.64 -6.18
C VAL A 39 -4.86 8.08 -5.60
N VAL A 40 -3.74 8.23 -6.31
CA VAL A 40 -2.42 7.78 -5.84
C VAL A 40 -1.93 8.62 -4.67
N GLU A 41 -2.09 9.95 -4.73
CA GLU A 41 -1.74 10.86 -3.63
C GLU A 41 -2.56 10.55 -2.37
N ASP A 42 -3.87 10.35 -2.52
CA ASP A 42 -4.76 9.94 -1.43
C ASP A 42 -4.30 8.58 -0.84
N LEU A 43 -4.06 7.57 -1.68
CA LEU A 43 -3.56 6.27 -1.23
C LEU A 43 -2.27 6.39 -0.40
N ILE A 44 -1.27 7.14 -0.90
CA ILE A 44 -0.01 7.35 -0.19
C ILE A 44 -0.26 8.03 1.16
N HIS A 45 -1.13 9.03 1.21
CA HIS A 45 -1.49 9.72 2.45
C HIS A 45 -2.10 8.75 3.48
N PHE A 46 -3.03 7.89 3.08
CA PHE A 46 -3.63 6.91 3.99
C PHE A 46 -2.62 5.84 4.46
N ILE A 47 -1.72 5.39 3.58
CA ILE A 47 -0.61 4.49 3.96
C ILE A 47 0.28 5.17 5.00
N ASP A 48 0.72 6.41 4.75
CA ASP A 48 1.62 7.14 5.65
C ASP A 48 0.98 7.41 7.01
N ASP A 49 -0.28 7.84 7.04
CA ASP A 49 -1.02 8.05 8.30
C ASP A 49 -1.12 6.74 9.10
N ARG A 50 -1.43 5.61 8.45
CA ARG A 50 -1.50 4.31 9.12
C ARG A 50 -0.14 3.86 9.63
N MET A 51 0.92 4.02 8.84
CA MET A 51 2.29 3.66 9.21
C MET A 51 2.83 4.50 10.39
N ASN A 52 2.38 5.75 10.53
CA ASN A 52 2.74 6.60 11.66
C ASN A 52 2.05 6.20 12.97
N ARG A 53 0.99 5.37 12.91
CA ARG A 53 0.20 4.95 14.08
C ARG A 53 0.53 3.55 14.58
N ILE A 54 1.28 2.76 13.81
CA ILE A 54 1.70 1.42 14.22
C ILE A 54 3.05 1.44 14.94
N SER A 55 3.25 0.48 15.83
CA SER A 55 4.51 0.37 16.55
C SER A 55 5.60 -0.23 15.66
N THR A 56 6.86 0.07 15.98
CA THR A 56 8.01 -0.60 15.35
C THR A 56 7.98 -2.12 15.56
N TYR A 57 7.44 -2.58 16.68
CA TYR A 57 7.27 -4.01 16.96
C TYR A 57 6.31 -4.66 15.97
N ASP A 58 5.15 -4.06 15.73
CA ASP A 58 4.15 -4.58 14.80
C ASP A 58 4.68 -4.58 13.36
N MET A 59 5.37 -3.49 12.95
CA MET A 59 6.04 -3.42 11.64
C MET A 59 7.04 -4.57 11.47
N ASN A 60 7.89 -4.78 12.47
CA ASN A 60 8.89 -5.84 12.39
C ASN A 60 8.24 -7.22 12.37
N ASN A 61 7.19 -7.46 13.16
CA ASN A 61 6.45 -8.71 13.12
C ASN A 61 5.85 -8.99 11.73
N MET A 62 5.20 -8.01 11.11
CA MET A 62 4.66 -8.15 9.76
C MET A 62 5.77 -8.53 8.75
N LEU A 63 6.95 -7.90 8.86
CA LEU A 63 8.10 -8.19 8.00
C LEU A 63 8.75 -9.55 8.30
N VAL A 64 8.78 -9.99 9.56
CA VAL A 64 9.23 -11.36 9.91
C VAL A 64 8.33 -12.39 9.24
N TRP A 65 7.01 -12.23 9.33
CA TRP A 65 6.04 -13.15 8.71
C TRP A 65 6.04 -13.07 7.18
N TYR A 66 6.31 -11.90 6.61
CA TYR A 66 6.54 -11.74 5.17
C TYR A 66 7.85 -12.41 4.71
N GLY A 67 8.83 -12.48 5.61
CA GLY A 67 10.22 -12.82 5.33
C GLY A 67 11.01 -11.58 4.94
N TYR A 68 11.90 -11.11 5.82
CA TYR A 68 12.73 -9.92 5.59
C TYR A 68 13.52 -10.00 4.28
N ASP A 69 14.13 -11.15 3.99
CA ASP A 69 14.88 -11.35 2.75
C ASP A 69 13.99 -11.19 1.50
N ASN A 70 12.75 -11.69 1.58
CA ASN A 70 11.76 -11.53 0.51
C ASN A 70 11.36 -10.07 0.35
N ALA A 71 11.12 -9.36 1.45
CA ALA A 71 10.77 -7.94 1.44
C ALA A 71 11.87 -7.08 0.81
N VAL A 72 13.12 -7.31 1.21
CA VAL A 72 14.29 -6.60 0.68
C VAL A 72 14.50 -6.90 -0.80
N LYS A 73 14.45 -8.18 -1.18
CA LYS A 73 14.57 -8.59 -2.59
C LYS A 73 13.47 -7.94 -3.44
N LYS A 74 12.23 -7.90 -2.93
CA LYS A 74 11.11 -7.25 -3.61
C LYS A 74 11.34 -5.74 -3.78
N TYR A 75 11.90 -5.07 -2.78
CA TYR A 75 12.24 -3.65 -2.88
C TYR A 75 13.30 -3.42 -3.96
N ASP A 76 14.36 -4.23 -4.00
CA ASP A 76 15.45 -4.11 -4.96
C ASP A 76 15.03 -4.36 -6.42
N GLU A 77 13.94 -5.10 -6.65
CA GLU A 77 13.32 -5.26 -7.98
C GLU A 77 12.76 -3.94 -8.56
N TYR A 78 12.40 -2.97 -7.70
CA TYR A 78 11.73 -1.72 -8.11
C TYR A 78 12.60 -0.48 -7.85
N TYR A 79 13.38 -0.48 -6.78
CA TYR A 79 14.18 0.64 -6.32
C TYR A 79 15.55 0.15 -5.89
N LEU A 80 16.61 0.91 -6.22
CA LEU A 80 17.94 0.60 -5.71
C LEU A 80 17.93 0.56 -4.18
N LEU A 81 18.38 -0.55 -3.57
CA LEU A 81 18.42 -0.69 -2.13
C LEU A 81 19.20 0.44 -1.44
N SER A 82 20.19 1.04 -2.11
CA SER A 82 20.95 2.19 -1.61
C SER A 82 20.10 3.44 -1.31
N ASN A 83 18.88 3.51 -1.85
CA ASN A 83 17.98 4.65 -1.67
C ASN A 83 17.03 4.48 -0.47
N ILE A 84 17.06 3.34 0.21
CA ILE A 84 16.21 3.11 1.37
C ILE A 84 16.61 4.01 2.53
N ASP A 85 15.62 4.55 3.25
CA ASP A 85 15.87 5.27 4.49
C ASP A 85 16.26 4.27 5.59
N ILE A 86 17.56 4.13 5.82
CA ILE A 86 18.13 3.21 6.82
C ILE A 86 17.61 3.51 8.23
N ARG A 87 17.25 4.77 8.55
CA ARG A 87 16.73 5.12 9.88
C ARG A 87 15.31 4.61 10.11
N ASN A 88 14.56 4.44 9.02
CA ASN A 88 13.17 3.98 9.00
C ASN A 88 13.01 2.69 8.18
N PHE A 89 14.04 1.85 8.14
CA PHE A 89 14.16 0.72 7.21
C PHE A 89 12.91 -0.16 7.15
N SER A 90 12.41 -0.62 8.31
CA SER A 90 11.19 -1.44 8.38
C SER A 90 9.96 -0.71 7.84
N LYS A 91 9.81 0.57 8.17
CA LYS A 91 8.71 1.39 7.66
C LYS A 91 8.82 1.55 6.15
N SER A 92 10.01 1.82 5.61
CA SER A 92 10.22 1.95 4.16
C SER A 92 9.88 0.66 3.41
N LEU A 93 10.33 -0.50 3.89
CA LEU A 93 9.98 -1.78 3.28
C LEU A 93 8.48 -2.04 3.35
N LEU A 94 7.88 -1.88 4.53
CA LEU A 94 6.47 -2.19 4.71
C LEU A 94 5.58 -1.23 3.92
N SER A 95 5.86 0.08 3.91
CA SER A 95 5.14 1.07 3.10
C SER A 95 5.18 0.72 1.62
N PHE A 96 6.34 0.28 1.13
CA PHE A 96 6.49 -0.17 -0.25
C PHE A 96 5.65 -1.43 -0.55
N LEU A 97 5.72 -2.45 0.31
CA LEU A 97 4.94 -3.69 0.14
C LEU A 97 3.43 -3.42 0.18
N VAL A 98 2.99 -2.54 1.09
CA VAL A 98 1.60 -2.11 1.18
C VAL A 98 1.20 -1.34 -0.08
N LEU A 99 2.02 -0.42 -0.58
CA LEU A 99 1.73 0.30 -1.83
C LEU A 99 1.55 -0.66 -3.02
N LEU A 100 2.39 -1.69 -3.13
CA LEU A 100 2.26 -2.73 -4.17
C LEU A 100 1.01 -3.60 -4.03
N SER A 101 0.33 -3.55 -2.89
CA SER A 101 -0.90 -4.30 -2.62
C SER A 101 -2.15 -3.59 -3.15
N PHE A 102 -2.01 -2.47 -3.83
CA PHE A 102 -3.10 -1.71 -4.45
C PHE A 102 -2.86 -1.46 -5.94
N ASN A 103 -3.96 -1.30 -6.67
CA ASN A 103 -3.97 -0.90 -8.07
C ASN A 103 -4.90 0.31 -8.26
N VAL A 104 -4.58 1.18 -9.22
CA VAL A 104 -5.50 2.25 -9.66
C VAL A 104 -6.02 1.91 -11.04
N VAL A 105 -7.31 1.63 -11.14
CA VAL A 105 -7.96 1.17 -12.37
C VAL A 105 -8.88 2.24 -12.94
N GLN A 106 -8.96 2.31 -14.27
CA GLN A 106 -9.93 3.19 -14.93
C GLN A 106 -11.29 2.47 -15.03
N ARG A 107 -12.27 2.93 -14.26
CA ARG A 107 -13.68 2.57 -14.46
C ARG A 107 -14.22 3.27 -15.71
N HIS A 108 -14.59 2.46 -16.70
CA HIS A 108 -15.48 2.89 -17.77
C HIS A 108 -16.93 2.83 -17.27
N PRO A 109 -17.75 3.87 -17.51
CA PRO A 109 -19.18 3.75 -17.26
C PRO A 109 -19.71 2.61 -18.14
N HIS A 110 -20.37 1.62 -17.53
CA HIS A 110 -21.13 0.62 -18.27
C HIS A 110 -22.13 1.35 -19.18
N PRO A 111 -22.20 1.01 -20.49
CA PRO A 111 -23.34 1.43 -21.28
C PRO A 111 -24.59 0.78 -20.66
N GLN A 112 -25.48 1.61 -20.11
CA GLN A 112 -26.81 1.16 -19.72
C GLN A 112 -27.49 0.61 -20.99
N GLN A 113 -27.78 -0.69 -20.99
CA GLN A 113 -28.62 -1.34 -22.01
C GLN A 113 -30.09 -1.04 -21.73
#